data_AF-A0A1I0QBB3-F1
#
_entry.id   AF-A0A1I0QBB3-F1
#
_cell.length_a   1.000
_cell.length_b   1.000
_cell.length_c   1.000
_cell.angle_alpha   90.00
_cell.angle_beta   90.00
_cell.angle_gamma   90.00
#
_symmetry.space_group_name_H-M   'P 1'
#
loop_
_entity.id
_entity.type
_entity.pdbx_description
1 polymer ?
#
loop_
_entity_poly.entity_id
_entity_poly.type
_entity_poly.pdbx_seq_one_letter_code
_entity_poly.pdbx_strand_id
1 'polypeptide(L)'
;MKLPSEFEDQYVKDVLYNRSLENLPDEKWEPIEGYESYKISNYGRVKSLARETLSLFGKERTLPEMIMKPGFVKHFNKYLNKYFYNINCRLSRDGKKTSKPVSRLVYYHFVEEFDFYDQRIHIEAKDGNRLHVHSSNLKKNSASERSLKTFRMDKAKNRHVFYQQTVSQYTTEGELVANFDSFYAAEKAFGIDATAIYHATTKQTLVAGAYRWFLQSNPPKKEDFIVSDKSGKWFNEELWIRLGKPLIDKKSPPSCMNLSIEDLPNEKWKPIPGFKGRFSISNKGRIKRWGSWNPVGRKFFQKDSIVPQFVEFKGDTIYSMCVVLDDLYDKKKKSRIEIARFLFHCFVKAIDLNDKTLIVLNENNPQWELDLSKLVLRSVKDIPKGKKLKSIRILLNSKKTFNDVLWEKLGKPDVKKKNPPPILNLSLSDLPNEHWKPLPGYEGKYVISNKGRVKRLSGWKMGIQFFAEEQILTINTDKFKDSLYLCFRLHEQIRRRSMRLHRLLYHCFVEEFDLNDTSMVVVNDNIPLWEMDLSKLSLHDSNSRLNQKRLIAQNKSGNK
;
A
#
# COMPACT_ATOMS: atom_id res chain seq x y z
N MET A 1 11.19 -12.82 -21.58
CA MET A 1 12.28 -11.83 -21.67
C MET A 1 13.28 -12.33 -22.69
N LYS A 2 13.85 -11.47 -23.55
CA LYS A 2 14.99 -11.83 -24.40
C LYS A 2 16.28 -11.71 -23.58
N LEU A 3 17.20 -12.65 -23.74
CA LEU A 3 18.51 -12.62 -23.10
C LEU A 3 19.37 -11.52 -23.78
N PRO A 4 20.21 -10.76 -23.05
CA PRO A 4 21.17 -9.87 -23.71
C PRO A 4 22.19 -10.68 -24.51
N SER A 5 22.71 -10.11 -25.60
CA SER A 5 23.65 -10.77 -26.52
C SER A 5 24.91 -11.29 -25.84
N GLU A 6 25.40 -10.60 -24.80
CA GLU A 6 26.57 -11.00 -24.01
C GLU A 6 26.41 -12.34 -23.25
N PHE A 7 25.18 -12.86 -23.15
CA PHE A 7 24.89 -14.15 -22.52
C PHE A 7 24.45 -15.22 -23.53
N GLU A 8 24.40 -14.93 -24.84
CA GLU A 8 24.01 -15.87 -25.89
C GLU A 8 25.23 -16.60 -26.46
N ASP A 9 25.81 -17.47 -25.63
CA ASP A 9 26.89 -18.38 -26.04
C ASP A 9 26.38 -19.56 -26.90
N GLN A 10 27.32 -20.42 -27.31
CA GLN A 10 27.02 -21.56 -28.17
C GLN A 10 26.05 -22.55 -27.51
N TYR A 11 26.19 -22.79 -26.19
CA TYR A 11 25.29 -23.69 -25.47
C TYR A 11 23.85 -23.16 -25.47
N VAL A 12 23.67 -21.85 -25.23
CA VAL A 12 22.34 -21.23 -25.27
C VAL A 12 21.70 -21.38 -26.64
N LYS A 13 22.46 -21.17 -27.72
CA LYS A 13 21.96 -21.24 -29.10
C LYS A 13 21.61 -22.67 -29.51
N ASP A 14 22.53 -23.61 -29.30
CA ASP A 14 22.41 -24.97 -29.83
C ASP A 14 21.52 -25.86 -28.98
N VAL A 15 21.41 -25.56 -27.69
CA VAL A 15 20.67 -26.38 -26.73
C VAL A 15 19.38 -25.70 -26.30
N LEU A 16 19.46 -24.52 -25.70
CA LEU A 16 18.31 -23.90 -25.04
C LEU A 16 17.32 -23.28 -26.03
N TYR A 17 17.83 -22.71 -27.12
CA TYR A 17 17.00 -22.13 -28.19
C TYR A 17 16.59 -23.17 -29.24
N ASN A 18 17.20 -24.35 -29.24
CA ASN A 18 16.82 -25.43 -30.14
C ASN A 18 15.46 -26.01 -29.75
N ARG A 19 14.50 -25.84 -30.67
CA ARG A 19 13.11 -26.31 -30.52
C ARG A 19 12.79 -27.52 -31.40
N SER A 20 13.79 -28.11 -32.05
CA SER A 20 13.64 -29.35 -32.81
C SER A 20 13.27 -30.50 -31.87
N LEU A 21 12.38 -31.38 -32.32
CA LEU A 21 12.03 -32.61 -31.60
C LEU A 21 13.14 -33.66 -31.70
N GLU A 22 14.08 -33.49 -32.64
CA GLU A 22 15.26 -34.33 -32.75
C GLU A 22 16.11 -34.24 -31.48
N ASN A 23 16.61 -35.41 -31.06
CA ASN A 23 17.47 -35.51 -29.90
C ASN A 23 18.85 -34.94 -30.22
N LEU A 24 19.45 -34.26 -29.25
CA LEU A 24 20.87 -33.92 -29.32
C LEU A 24 21.71 -35.20 -29.10
N PRO A 25 23.00 -35.21 -29.50
CA PRO A 25 23.90 -36.30 -29.15
C PRO A 25 23.86 -36.61 -27.65
N ASP A 26 23.75 -37.89 -27.30
CA ASP A 26 23.68 -38.39 -25.92
C ASP A 26 22.58 -37.78 -25.03
N GLU A 27 21.52 -37.24 -25.65
CA GLU A 27 20.41 -36.69 -24.90
C GLU A 27 19.49 -37.77 -24.32
N LYS A 28 19.32 -37.71 -23.01
CA LYS A 28 18.45 -38.59 -22.23
C LYS A 28 17.27 -37.78 -21.71
N TRP A 29 16.08 -38.37 -21.71
CA TRP A 29 14.83 -37.71 -21.32
C TRP A 29 14.16 -38.46 -20.16
N GLU A 30 13.89 -37.75 -19.08
CA GLU A 30 13.21 -38.28 -17.89
C GLU A 30 11.85 -37.59 -17.68
N PRO A 31 10.80 -38.29 -17.18
CA PRO A 31 9.55 -37.66 -16.80
C PRO A 31 9.75 -36.73 -15.61
N ILE A 32 9.08 -35.57 -15.63
CA ILE A 32 9.15 -34.63 -14.52
C ILE A 32 8.15 -35.08 -13.44
N GLU A 33 8.64 -35.37 -12.25
CA GLU A 33 7.82 -35.86 -11.15
C GLU A 33 6.70 -34.87 -10.78
N GLY A 34 5.48 -35.38 -10.68
CA GLY A 34 4.29 -34.57 -10.43
C GLY A 34 3.83 -33.71 -11.61
N TYR A 35 4.39 -33.90 -12.81
CA TYR A 35 3.99 -33.26 -14.07
C TYR A 35 4.06 -34.26 -15.23
N GLU A 36 3.20 -35.29 -15.26
CA GLU A 36 3.34 -36.44 -16.19
C GLU A 36 3.31 -36.05 -17.66
N SER A 37 2.70 -34.91 -18.01
CA SER A 37 2.67 -34.42 -19.38
C SER A 37 3.98 -33.81 -19.89
N TYR A 38 5.07 -33.89 -19.11
CA TYR A 38 6.34 -33.24 -19.42
C TYR A 38 7.55 -34.15 -19.16
N LYS A 39 8.56 -34.02 -20.03
CA LYS A 39 9.89 -34.61 -19.83
C LYS A 39 10.96 -33.52 -19.79
N ILE A 40 12.03 -33.76 -19.04
CA ILE A 40 13.24 -32.93 -18.95
C ILE A 40 14.42 -33.72 -19.50
N SER A 41 15.31 -33.08 -20.25
CA SER A 41 16.53 -33.72 -20.72
C SER A 41 17.75 -33.42 -19.85
N ASN A 42 18.78 -34.26 -19.93
CA ASN A 42 20.08 -34.03 -19.29
C ASN A 42 20.77 -32.72 -19.75
N TYR A 43 20.35 -32.17 -20.89
CA TYR A 43 20.76 -30.86 -21.42
C TYR A 43 19.90 -29.68 -20.91
N GLY A 44 18.81 -29.96 -20.19
CA GLY A 44 17.89 -28.94 -19.69
C GLY A 44 16.82 -28.49 -20.70
N ARG A 45 16.65 -29.21 -21.81
CA ARG A 45 15.48 -29.01 -22.70
C ARG A 45 14.25 -29.60 -22.04
N VAL A 46 13.09 -28.95 -22.19
CA VAL A 46 11.82 -29.43 -21.63
C VAL A 46 10.87 -29.77 -22.77
N LYS A 47 10.37 -31.00 -22.79
CA LYS A 47 9.43 -31.51 -23.80
C LYS A 47 8.03 -31.57 -23.19
N SER A 48 7.07 -30.95 -23.85
CA SER A 48 5.65 -31.14 -23.56
C SER A 48 5.15 -32.28 -24.42
N LEU A 49 4.64 -33.34 -23.80
CA LEU A 49 4.11 -34.50 -24.52
C LEU A 49 2.76 -34.15 -25.17
N ALA A 50 2.45 -34.88 -26.25
CA ALA A 50 1.15 -34.79 -26.90
C ALA A 50 0.04 -35.21 -25.93
N ARG A 51 -1.04 -34.43 -25.86
CA ARG A 51 -2.16 -34.71 -24.96
C ARG A 51 -3.43 -34.02 -25.39
N GLU A 52 -4.56 -34.60 -25.01
CA GLU A 52 -5.86 -33.97 -25.12
C GLU A 52 -6.10 -33.07 -23.91
N THR A 53 -6.67 -31.90 -24.13
CA THR A 53 -7.04 -30.99 -23.06
C THR A 53 -8.33 -30.28 -23.42
N LEU A 54 -9.14 -29.99 -22.40
CA LEU A 54 -10.31 -29.15 -22.56
C LEU A 54 -9.92 -27.66 -22.60
N SER A 55 -10.55 -26.92 -23.51
CA SER A 55 -10.52 -25.46 -23.55
C SER A 55 -11.38 -24.88 -22.41
N LEU A 56 -11.18 -23.60 -22.08
CA LEU A 56 -12.02 -22.88 -21.11
C LEU A 56 -13.51 -22.85 -21.50
N PHE A 57 -13.82 -23.13 -22.77
CA PHE A 57 -15.18 -23.20 -23.33
C PHE A 57 -15.68 -24.64 -23.52
N GLY A 58 -15.04 -25.63 -22.88
CA GLY A 58 -15.44 -27.05 -22.95
C GLY A 58 -15.07 -27.78 -24.25
N LYS A 59 -14.44 -27.12 -25.22
CA LYS A 59 -14.00 -27.75 -26.47
C LYS A 59 -12.70 -28.53 -26.28
N GLU A 60 -12.70 -29.80 -26.66
CA GLU A 60 -11.49 -30.64 -26.71
C GLU A 60 -10.49 -30.10 -27.73
N ARG A 61 -9.21 -30.10 -27.37
CA ARG A 61 -8.10 -29.78 -28.27
C ARG A 61 -6.96 -30.75 -28.02
N THR A 62 -6.39 -31.28 -29.09
CA THR A 62 -5.16 -32.05 -29.06
C THR A 62 -3.98 -31.08 -29.11
N LEU A 63 -3.17 -31.07 -28.06
CA LEU A 63 -1.90 -30.36 -28.06
C LEU A 63 -0.82 -31.30 -28.61
N PRO A 64 -0.09 -30.92 -29.66
CA PRO A 64 1.00 -31.74 -30.19
C PRO A 64 2.20 -31.74 -29.23
N GLU A 65 3.06 -32.73 -29.40
CA GLU A 65 4.35 -32.75 -28.72
C GLU A 65 5.21 -31.56 -29.18
N MET A 66 5.92 -30.93 -28.24
CA MET A 66 6.81 -29.81 -28.56
C MET A 66 7.91 -29.59 -27.53
N ILE A 67 9.08 -29.13 -27.99
CA ILE A 67 10.08 -28.55 -27.09
C ILE A 67 9.62 -27.16 -26.63
N MET A 68 9.56 -27.00 -25.32
CA MET A 68 9.12 -25.78 -24.66
C MET A 68 10.16 -24.67 -24.80
N LYS A 69 9.68 -23.46 -25.04
CA LYS A 69 10.53 -22.27 -25.00
C LYS A 69 11.01 -22.01 -23.56
N PRO A 70 12.32 -21.85 -23.31
CA PRO A 70 12.83 -21.53 -21.99
C PRO A 70 12.38 -20.13 -21.54
N GLY A 71 12.15 -19.99 -20.23
CA GLY A 71 11.90 -18.71 -19.58
C GLY A 71 13.13 -18.23 -18.82
N PHE A 72 13.59 -17.00 -19.08
CA PHE A 72 14.71 -16.42 -18.34
C PHE A 72 14.23 -15.51 -17.21
N VAL A 73 14.77 -15.73 -16.01
CA VAL A 73 14.52 -14.91 -14.81
C VAL A 73 15.77 -14.07 -14.53
N LYS A 74 15.60 -12.75 -14.53
CA LYS A 74 16.65 -11.76 -14.30
C LYS A 74 16.64 -11.26 -12.85
N HIS A 75 17.79 -11.15 -12.22
CA HIS A 75 17.96 -10.53 -10.90
C HIS A 75 19.19 -9.61 -10.87
N PHE A 76 19.10 -8.55 -10.08
CA PHE A 76 20.15 -7.54 -9.96
C PHE A 76 20.94 -7.72 -8.67
N ASN A 77 22.27 -7.76 -8.76
CA ASN A 77 23.14 -7.72 -7.59
C ASN A 77 23.63 -6.28 -7.36
N LYS A 78 23.16 -5.67 -6.26
CA LYS A 78 23.50 -4.27 -5.90
C LYS A 78 24.97 -4.08 -5.59
N TYR A 79 25.65 -5.09 -5.04
CA TYR A 79 27.06 -4.99 -4.67
C TYR A 79 27.96 -5.00 -5.91
N LEU A 80 27.71 -5.94 -6.82
CA LEU A 80 28.46 -6.06 -8.07
C LEU A 80 27.97 -5.12 -9.18
N ASN A 81 26.88 -4.39 -8.95
CA ASN A 81 26.20 -3.54 -9.92
C ASN A 81 25.94 -4.25 -11.28
N LYS A 82 25.61 -5.55 -11.24
CA LYS A 82 25.46 -6.39 -12.44
C LYS A 82 24.23 -7.29 -12.37
N TYR A 83 23.70 -7.66 -13.53
CA TYR A 83 22.57 -8.57 -13.66
C TYR A 83 23.01 -10.03 -13.82
N PHE A 84 22.18 -10.92 -13.32
CA PHE A 84 22.34 -12.37 -13.45
C PHE A 84 21.04 -12.99 -13.96
N TYR A 85 21.18 -14.08 -14.71
CA TYR A 85 20.09 -14.75 -15.41
C TYR A 85 20.05 -16.22 -15.02
N ASN A 86 18.84 -16.73 -14.77
CA ASN A 86 18.58 -18.14 -14.50
C ASN A 86 17.51 -18.65 -15.49
N ILE A 87 17.54 -19.95 -15.76
CA ILE A 87 16.59 -20.62 -16.67
C ILE A 87 15.49 -21.30 -15.86
N ASN A 88 14.26 -21.01 -16.26
CA ASN A 88 13.05 -21.60 -15.71
C ASN A 88 12.18 -22.17 -16.82
N CYS A 89 11.47 -23.25 -16.54
CA CYS A 89 10.39 -23.77 -17.38
C CYS A 89 9.03 -23.48 -16.73
N ARG A 90 7.99 -23.32 -17.56
CA ARG A 90 6.61 -23.20 -17.08
C ARG A 90 5.89 -24.52 -17.27
N LEU A 91 5.58 -25.20 -16.17
CA LEU A 91 4.86 -26.46 -16.17
C LEU A 91 3.41 -26.22 -15.74
N SER A 92 2.47 -26.97 -16.33
CA SER A 92 1.05 -26.85 -16.03
C SER A 92 0.51 -28.15 -15.47
N ARG A 93 -0.25 -28.08 -14.37
CA ARG A 93 -0.98 -29.20 -13.79
C ARG A 93 -2.35 -28.71 -13.32
N ASP A 94 -3.42 -29.43 -13.66
CA ASP A 94 -4.81 -29.07 -13.30
C ASP A 94 -5.18 -27.61 -13.64
N GLY A 95 -4.74 -27.14 -14.81
CA GLY A 95 -4.92 -25.75 -15.24
C GLY A 95 -4.06 -24.70 -14.51
N LYS A 96 -3.33 -25.07 -13.45
CA LYS A 96 -2.42 -24.19 -12.71
C LYS A 96 -1.02 -24.22 -13.31
N LYS A 97 -0.51 -23.03 -13.68
CA LYS A 97 0.83 -22.85 -14.23
C LYS A 97 1.82 -22.52 -13.12
N THR A 98 2.94 -23.23 -13.10
CA THR A 98 4.02 -23.07 -12.12
C THR A 98 5.36 -22.93 -12.84
N SER A 99 6.25 -22.12 -12.28
CA SER A 99 7.60 -21.91 -12.83
C SER A 99 8.60 -22.71 -12.00
N LYS A 100 9.43 -23.54 -12.65
CA LYS A 100 10.43 -24.38 -11.99
C LYS A 100 11.83 -24.07 -12.52
N PRO A 101 12.87 -23.97 -11.67
CA PRO A 101 14.25 -23.77 -12.13
C PRO A 101 14.74 -25.01 -12.89
N VAL A 102 15.24 -24.82 -14.11
CA VAL A 102 15.69 -25.94 -14.95
C VAL A 102 16.90 -26.63 -14.36
N SER A 103 17.87 -25.89 -13.81
CA SER A 103 19.05 -26.48 -13.17
C SER A 103 18.70 -27.44 -12.03
N ARG A 104 17.66 -27.13 -11.23
CA ARG A 104 17.21 -28.03 -10.17
C ARG A 104 16.57 -29.29 -10.72
N LEU A 105 15.76 -29.18 -11.77
CA LEU A 105 15.12 -30.33 -12.42
C LEU A 105 16.18 -31.25 -13.03
N VAL A 106 17.14 -30.69 -13.78
CA VAL A 106 18.20 -31.51 -14.38
C VAL A 106 19.04 -32.20 -13.30
N TYR A 107 19.43 -31.49 -12.24
CA TYR A 107 20.20 -32.12 -11.17
C TYR A 107 19.42 -33.23 -10.45
N TYR A 108 18.14 -32.98 -10.14
CA TYR A 108 17.27 -33.94 -9.48
C TYR A 108 17.12 -35.24 -10.28
N HIS A 109 16.89 -35.13 -11.60
CA HIS A 109 16.61 -36.30 -12.44
C HIS A 109 17.86 -37.01 -12.97
N PHE A 110 19.01 -36.34 -13.07
CA PHE A 110 20.20 -36.90 -13.75
C PHE A 110 21.46 -36.96 -12.90
N VAL A 111 21.44 -36.42 -11.67
CA VAL A 111 22.63 -36.40 -10.80
C VAL A 111 22.34 -37.02 -9.44
N GLU A 112 21.37 -36.46 -8.70
CA GLU A 112 21.06 -36.90 -7.34
C GLU A 112 19.69 -36.38 -6.91
N GLU A 113 18.85 -37.25 -6.34
CA GLU A 113 17.57 -36.87 -5.74
C GLU A 113 17.77 -36.10 -4.44
N PHE A 114 16.88 -35.14 -4.18
CA PHE A 114 16.89 -34.34 -2.95
C PHE A 114 15.51 -33.72 -2.71
N ASP A 115 15.23 -33.17 -1.52
CA ASP A 115 13.98 -32.43 -1.29
C ASP A 115 13.92 -31.21 -2.22
N PHE A 116 13.14 -31.34 -3.30
CA PHE A 116 13.03 -30.33 -4.33
C PHE A 116 12.51 -28.99 -3.77
N TYR A 117 11.78 -29.01 -2.67
CA TYR A 117 11.19 -27.82 -2.03
C TYR A 117 12.11 -27.18 -0.99
N ASP A 118 13.20 -27.84 -0.58
CA ASP A 118 14.19 -27.24 0.30
C ASP A 118 14.98 -26.14 -0.44
N GLN A 119 14.71 -24.90 -0.05
CA GLN A 119 15.34 -23.71 -0.61
C GLN A 119 16.80 -23.53 -0.15
N ARG A 120 17.26 -24.29 0.84
CA ARG A 120 18.65 -24.29 1.32
C ARG A 120 19.58 -25.06 0.38
N ILE A 121 19.03 -25.98 -0.40
CA ILE A 121 19.79 -26.74 -1.40
C ILE A 121 20.05 -25.82 -2.59
N HIS A 122 21.31 -25.58 -2.90
CA HIS A 122 21.70 -24.72 -4.02
C HIS A 122 22.40 -25.54 -5.10
N ILE A 123 21.87 -25.47 -6.32
CA ILE A 123 22.46 -26.09 -7.49
C ILE A 123 23.15 -25.00 -8.32
N GLU A 124 24.44 -25.18 -8.57
CA GLU A 124 25.28 -24.24 -9.30
C GLU A 124 25.98 -24.92 -10.48
N ALA A 125 26.25 -24.16 -11.53
CA ALA A 125 27.11 -24.58 -12.63
C ALA A 125 28.59 -24.56 -12.22
N LYS A 126 29.36 -25.59 -12.56
CA LYS A 126 30.78 -25.75 -12.18
C LYS A 126 31.65 -24.69 -12.83
N ASP A 127 31.35 -24.34 -14.08
CA ASP A 127 32.01 -23.27 -14.86
C ASP A 127 31.61 -21.84 -14.45
N GLY A 128 30.61 -21.69 -13.56
CA GLY A 128 30.09 -20.40 -13.13
C GLY A 128 29.08 -19.75 -14.07
N ASN A 129 28.79 -20.33 -15.25
CA ASN A 129 27.75 -19.85 -16.15
C ASN A 129 26.40 -20.53 -15.82
N ARG A 130 25.47 -19.74 -15.28
CA ARG A 130 24.17 -20.25 -14.79
C ARG A 130 23.23 -20.72 -15.90
N LEU A 131 23.57 -20.49 -17.16
CA LEU A 131 22.81 -20.96 -18.31
C LEU A 131 23.27 -22.34 -18.79
N HIS A 132 24.47 -22.78 -18.41
CA HIS A 132 25.01 -24.09 -18.74
C HIS A 132 24.46 -25.13 -17.76
N VAL A 133 23.26 -25.64 -18.06
CA VAL A 133 22.48 -26.51 -17.18
C VAL A 133 22.62 -28.00 -17.49
N HIS A 134 23.59 -28.40 -18.30
CA HIS A 134 23.85 -29.81 -18.55
C HIS A 134 24.19 -30.55 -17.24
N SER A 135 23.64 -31.74 -17.04
CA SER A 135 23.80 -32.56 -15.83
C SER A 135 25.25 -32.67 -15.34
N SER A 136 26.21 -32.92 -16.25
CA SER A 136 27.64 -33.02 -15.91
C SER A 136 28.27 -31.72 -15.39
N ASN A 137 27.69 -30.57 -15.74
CA ASN A 137 28.15 -29.24 -15.31
C ASN A 137 27.49 -28.76 -14.01
N LEU A 138 26.54 -29.50 -13.45
CA LEU A 138 25.85 -29.08 -12.23
C LEU A 138 26.48 -29.71 -10.99
N LYS A 139 26.45 -28.97 -9.87
CA LYS A 139 26.82 -29.46 -8.55
C LYS A 139 25.90 -28.92 -7.47
N LYS A 140 25.70 -29.71 -6.42
CA LYS A 140 25.07 -29.29 -5.17
C LYS A 140 26.12 -28.61 -4.29
N ASN A 141 25.82 -27.39 -3.81
CA ASN A 141 26.66 -26.67 -2.86
C ASN A 141 25.95 -26.55 -1.51
N SER A 142 26.71 -26.61 -0.42
CA SER A 142 26.22 -26.30 0.92
C SER A 142 26.12 -24.78 1.16
N ALA A 143 25.33 -24.39 2.16
CA ALA A 143 25.22 -22.99 2.58
C ALA A 143 26.54 -22.41 3.11
N SER A 144 27.39 -23.23 3.76
CA SER A 144 28.69 -22.81 4.28
C SER A 144 29.69 -22.54 3.14
N GLU A 145 29.81 -23.43 2.16
CA GLU A 145 30.70 -23.26 1.00
C GLU A 145 30.32 -22.05 0.16
N ARG A 146 29.02 -21.81 -0.01
CA ARG A 146 28.51 -20.60 -0.69
C ARG A 146 28.91 -19.33 0.06
N SER A 147 28.80 -19.34 1.38
CA SER A 147 29.16 -18.19 2.23
C SER A 147 30.67 -17.93 2.18
N LEU A 148 31.48 -18.98 2.27
CA LEU A 148 32.93 -18.92 2.16
C LEU A 148 33.39 -18.45 0.77
N LYS A 149 32.76 -18.93 -0.31
CA LYS A 149 33.04 -18.47 -1.69
C LYS A 149 32.67 -17.01 -1.89
N THR A 150 31.52 -16.58 -1.34
CA THR A 150 31.10 -15.17 -1.38
C THR A 150 32.10 -14.27 -0.63
N PHE A 151 32.62 -14.74 0.50
CA PHE A 151 33.66 -14.10 1.29
C PHE A 151 34.99 -14.01 0.52
N ARG A 152 35.50 -15.12 -0.01
CA ARG A 152 36.79 -15.17 -0.75
C ARG A 152 36.78 -14.35 -2.04
N MET A 153 35.63 -14.25 -2.72
CA MET A 153 35.51 -13.47 -3.95
C MET A 153 35.24 -11.97 -3.72
N ASP A 154 35.30 -11.50 -2.46
CA ASP A 154 34.95 -10.13 -2.03
C ASP A 154 33.60 -9.65 -2.58
N LYS A 155 32.61 -10.55 -2.65
CA LYS A 155 31.28 -10.27 -3.22
C LYS A 155 30.30 -9.69 -2.19
N ALA A 156 30.78 -9.36 -0.99
CA ALA A 156 30.00 -8.75 0.09
C ALA A 156 30.89 -7.97 1.07
N LYS A 157 30.42 -6.81 1.57
CA LYS A 157 31.16 -5.97 2.53
C LYS A 157 31.40 -6.70 3.87
N ASN A 158 32.66 -6.83 4.28
CA ASN A 158 33.01 -7.34 5.61
C ASN A 158 32.83 -6.24 6.69
N ARG A 159 31.68 -6.24 7.37
CA ARG A 159 31.36 -5.23 8.39
C ARG A 159 32.27 -5.28 9.61
N HIS A 160 32.84 -6.44 9.94
CA HIS A 160 33.68 -6.58 11.14
C HIS A 160 34.96 -5.75 11.04
N VAL A 161 35.60 -5.73 9.88
CA VAL A 161 36.82 -4.92 9.65
C VAL A 161 36.50 -3.43 9.81
N PHE A 162 35.33 -2.98 9.34
CA PHE A 162 34.90 -1.59 9.53
C PHE A 162 34.60 -1.25 10.99
N TYR A 163 33.99 -2.17 11.74
CA TYR A 163 33.63 -1.92 13.14
C TYR A 163 34.82 -1.87 14.09
N GLN A 164 36.01 -2.30 13.65
CA GLN A 164 37.27 -2.12 14.38
C GLN A 164 37.88 -0.72 14.25
N GLN A 165 37.33 0.15 13.40
CA GLN A 165 37.86 1.52 13.25
C GLN A 165 37.50 2.41 14.44
N THR A 166 38.43 3.28 14.82
CA THR A 166 38.29 4.28 15.89
C THR A 166 37.25 5.36 15.55
N VAL A 167 36.40 5.72 16.50
CA VAL A 167 35.28 6.63 16.31
C VAL A 167 35.21 7.69 17.41
N SER A 168 34.71 8.88 17.09
CA SER A 168 34.49 10.00 18.01
C SER A 168 33.02 10.39 18.03
N GLN A 169 32.55 10.76 19.22
CA GLN A 169 31.19 11.19 19.53
C GLN A 169 31.16 12.71 19.73
N TYR A 170 30.17 13.38 19.14
CA TYR A 170 29.96 14.83 19.27
C TYR A 170 28.49 15.14 19.60
N THR A 171 28.23 16.32 20.19
CA THR A 171 26.89 16.87 20.35
C THR A 171 26.27 17.23 18.99
N THR A 172 24.98 17.55 18.95
CA THR A 172 24.30 17.99 17.73
C THR A 172 24.82 19.31 17.19
N GLU A 173 25.42 20.12 18.08
CA GLU A 173 26.00 21.44 17.87
C GLU A 173 27.49 21.38 17.51
N GLY A 174 28.13 20.21 17.69
CA GLY A 174 29.49 19.93 17.23
C GLY A 174 30.58 19.96 18.30
N GLU A 175 30.22 19.88 19.57
CA GLU A 175 31.17 19.75 20.67
C GLU A 175 31.60 18.29 20.85
N LEU A 176 32.89 18.03 21.04
CA LEU A 176 33.41 16.67 21.24
C LEU A 176 32.98 16.14 22.62
N VAL A 177 32.39 14.95 22.66
CA VAL A 177 31.92 14.30 23.88
C VAL A 177 32.89 13.21 24.33
N ALA A 178 33.26 12.29 23.44
CA ALA A 178 34.11 11.15 23.79
C ALA A 178 34.78 10.50 22.55
N ASN A 179 35.85 9.74 22.79
CA ASN A 179 36.59 8.96 21.79
C ASN A 179 36.53 7.46 22.14
N PHE A 180 36.46 6.61 21.12
CA PHE A 180 36.38 5.15 21.26
C PHE A 180 37.32 4.45 20.29
N ASP A 181 37.95 3.37 20.76
CA ASP A 181 38.88 2.56 19.97
C ASP A 181 38.19 1.78 18.84
N SER A 182 36.88 1.55 18.95
CA SER A 182 36.09 0.85 17.95
C SER A 182 34.60 1.18 18.04
N PHE A 183 33.82 0.82 17.02
CA PHE A 183 32.37 0.90 17.06
C PHE A 183 31.78 0.01 18.16
N TYR A 184 32.39 -1.15 18.43
CA TYR A 184 31.98 -2.05 19.51
C TYR A 184 32.24 -1.46 20.90
N ALA A 185 33.34 -0.72 21.08
CA ALA A 185 33.61 -0.03 22.33
C ALA A 185 32.54 1.05 22.62
N ALA A 186 32.14 1.81 21.60
CA ALA A 186 31.06 2.77 21.70
C ALA A 186 29.69 2.12 21.97
N GLU A 187 29.40 0.99 21.31
CA GLU A 187 28.18 0.21 21.55
C GLU A 187 28.10 -0.30 22.99
N LYS A 188 29.19 -0.85 23.52
CA LYS A 188 29.25 -1.34 24.90
C LYS A 188 29.05 -0.23 25.93
N ALA A 189 29.56 0.97 25.66
CA ALA A 189 29.46 2.11 26.58
C ALA A 189 28.04 2.70 26.65
N PHE A 190 27.33 2.78 25.52
CA PHE A 190 26.05 3.50 25.45
C PHE A 190 24.83 2.64 25.09
N GLY A 191 25.03 1.35 24.82
CA GLY A 191 23.97 0.47 24.32
C GLY A 191 23.42 0.88 22.94
N ILE A 192 24.22 1.60 22.14
CA ILE A 192 23.86 2.05 20.79
C ILE A 192 24.42 1.05 19.78
N ASP A 193 23.54 0.44 18.98
CA ASP A 193 23.93 -0.56 17.97
C ASP A 193 25.09 -0.08 17.07
N ALA A 194 26.15 -0.88 16.94
CA ALA A 194 27.34 -0.53 16.16
C ALA A 194 27.01 -0.18 14.68
N THR A 195 25.95 -0.80 14.13
CA THR A 195 25.41 -0.49 12.80
C THR A 195 24.81 0.91 12.75
N ALA A 196 24.13 1.34 13.81
CA ALA A 196 23.56 2.69 13.90
C ALA A 196 24.67 3.75 13.93
N ILE A 197 25.71 3.52 14.73
CA ILE A 197 26.90 4.37 14.78
C ILE A 197 27.57 4.43 13.40
N TYR A 198 27.73 3.29 12.72
CA TYR A 198 28.25 3.23 11.34
C TYR A 198 27.40 4.01 10.33
N HIS A 199 26.08 4.03 10.50
CA HIS A 199 25.23 4.84 9.63
C HIS A 199 25.38 6.33 9.88
N ALA A 200 25.63 6.74 11.11
CA ALA A 200 25.96 8.12 11.43
C ALA A 200 27.29 8.53 10.79
N THR A 201 28.34 7.72 10.91
CA THR A 201 29.66 8.03 10.32
C THR A 201 29.65 8.04 8.79
N THR A 202 28.84 7.19 8.16
CA THR A 202 28.67 7.17 6.69
C THR A 202 27.64 8.18 6.17
N LYS A 203 27.17 9.09 7.04
CA LYS A 203 26.18 10.13 6.73
C LYS A 203 24.86 9.58 6.15
N GLN A 204 24.51 8.32 6.47
CA GLN A 204 23.19 7.73 6.16
C GLN A 204 22.15 8.17 7.19
N THR A 205 22.57 8.26 8.45
CA THR A 205 21.85 8.96 9.52
C THR A 205 22.73 10.12 10.00
N LEU A 206 22.12 11.04 10.74
CA LEU A 206 22.79 12.25 11.22
C LEU A 206 23.37 12.03 12.61
N VAL A 207 22.58 11.37 13.46
CA VAL A 207 22.94 10.95 14.81
C VAL A 207 22.72 9.45 14.99
N ALA A 208 23.34 8.89 16.03
CA ALA A 208 22.96 7.64 16.65
C ALA A 208 22.91 7.86 18.17
N GLY A 209 21.79 7.51 18.80
CA GLY A 209 21.58 7.71 20.25
C GLY A 209 21.68 9.18 20.68
N ALA A 210 21.14 10.12 19.90
CA ALA A 210 21.22 11.58 20.10
C ALA A 210 22.59 12.25 19.87
N TYR A 211 23.63 11.50 19.52
CA TYR A 211 24.97 12.05 19.25
C TYR A 211 25.37 11.94 17.78
N ARG A 212 26.22 12.85 17.34
CA ARG A 212 26.91 12.79 16.04
C ARG A 212 28.13 11.89 16.15
N TRP A 213 28.43 11.15 15.09
CA TRP A 213 29.55 10.21 15.08
C TRP A 213 30.40 10.40 13.83
N PHE A 214 31.71 10.46 14.03
CA PHE A 214 32.69 10.59 12.95
C PHE A 214 33.85 9.64 13.19
N LEU A 215 34.47 9.16 12.11
CA LEU A 215 35.72 8.40 12.23
C LEU A 215 36.81 9.36 12.73
N GLN A 216 37.66 8.89 13.65
CA GLN A 216 38.79 9.71 14.11
C GLN A 216 39.75 10.06 12.96
N SER A 217 39.87 9.17 11.96
CA SER A 217 40.65 9.42 10.75
C SER A 217 40.07 10.51 9.84
N ASN A 218 38.83 10.93 10.06
CA ASN A 218 38.14 11.94 9.28
C ASN A 218 37.20 12.78 10.17
N PRO A 219 37.78 13.71 10.97
CA PRO A 219 37.02 14.53 11.91
C PRO A 219 36.06 15.50 11.20
N PRO A 220 35.00 15.95 11.90
CA PRO A 220 33.95 16.78 11.30
C PRO A 220 34.39 18.22 11.02
N LYS A 221 33.77 18.85 10.02
CA LYS A 221 33.93 20.29 9.71
C LYS A 221 32.75 21.11 10.25
N LYS A 222 32.91 22.43 10.38
CA LYS A 222 31.82 23.32 10.82
C LYS A 222 30.57 23.18 9.96
N GLU A 223 30.74 22.96 8.64
CA GLU A 223 29.62 22.76 7.72
C GLU A 223 28.82 21.46 7.99
N ASP A 224 29.43 20.43 8.60
CA ASP A 224 28.75 19.17 8.93
C ASP A 224 27.66 19.34 10.02
N PHE A 225 27.64 20.50 10.68
CA PHE A 225 26.68 20.89 11.71
C PHE A 225 25.66 21.95 11.25
N ILE A 226 25.81 22.52 10.04
CA ILE A 226 24.89 23.55 9.52
C ILE A 226 23.64 22.89 8.94
N VAL A 227 22.45 23.34 9.36
CA VAL A 227 21.18 22.72 8.99
C VAL A 227 20.13 23.76 8.54
N SER A 228 19.64 23.63 7.30
CA SER A 228 18.54 24.46 6.77
C SER A 228 17.16 23.93 7.15
N ASP A 229 16.24 24.84 7.50
CA ASP A 229 14.94 24.55 8.12
C ASP A 229 13.76 24.70 7.16
N LYS A 230 12.77 23.80 7.22
CA LYS A 230 11.49 23.90 6.49
C LYS A 230 10.27 23.25 7.17
N SER A 231 10.23 23.00 8.48
CA SER A 231 9.01 22.40 9.08
C SER A 231 8.51 23.08 10.35
N GLY A 232 7.70 24.14 10.17
CA GLY A 232 7.10 24.94 11.24
C GLY A 232 5.69 24.52 11.68
N LYS A 233 5.39 23.22 11.81
CA LYS A 233 4.11 22.77 12.39
C LYS A 233 4.30 22.37 13.84
N TRP A 234 3.76 23.18 14.75
CA TRP A 234 3.92 23.01 16.19
C TRP A 234 2.77 22.24 16.88
N PHE A 235 1.61 22.13 16.22
CA PHE A 235 0.40 21.49 16.73
C PHE A 235 -0.19 20.48 15.73
N ASN A 236 -0.65 19.32 16.23
CA ASN A 236 -1.23 18.25 15.42
C ASN A 236 -2.75 18.42 15.22
N GLU A 237 -3.15 19.34 14.35
CA GLU A 237 -4.57 19.64 14.06
C GLU A 237 -5.37 18.43 13.57
N GLU A 238 -4.76 17.56 12.77
CA GLU A 238 -5.41 16.36 12.21
C GLU A 238 -5.84 15.40 13.34
N LEU A 239 -4.95 15.18 14.32
CA LEU A 239 -5.28 14.35 15.48
C LEU A 239 -6.38 14.99 16.33
N TRP A 240 -6.31 16.30 16.55
CA TRP A 240 -7.33 17.04 17.30
C TRP A 240 -8.71 16.95 16.65
N ILE A 241 -8.79 17.12 15.32
CA ILE A 241 -10.03 16.95 14.56
C ILE A 241 -10.55 15.51 14.68
N ARG A 242 -9.69 14.51 14.52
CA ARG A 242 -10.08 13.09 14.61
C ARG A 242 -10.59 12.68 15.98
N LEU A 243 -10.11 13.33 17.04
CA LEU A 243 -10.57 13.12 18.42
C LEU A 243 -11.87 13.87 18.75
N GLY A 244 -12.51 14.51 17.76
CA GLY A 244 -13.76 15.25 17.96
C GLY A 244 -13.55 16.67 18.51
N LYS A 245 -12.37 17.27 18.29
CA LYS A 245 -12.02 18.62 18.74
C LYS A 245 -12.21 18.82 20.26
N PRO A 246 -11.59 17.98 21.11
CA PRO A 246 -11.70 18.14 22.56
C PRO A 246 -11.26 19.54 23.00
N LEU A 247 -11.89 20.04 24.05
CA LEU A 247 -11.51 21.28 24.72
C LEU A 247 -10.11 21.12 25.32
N ILE A 248 -9.14 21.83 24.74
CA ILE A 248 -7.73 21.83 25.16
C ILE A 248 -7.18 23.26 25.08
N ASP A 249 -6.18 23.55 25.90
CA ASP A 249 -5.38 24.75 25.71
C ASP A 249 -4.46 24.57 24.49
N LYS A 250 -4.73 25.33 23.43
CA LYS A 250 -3.89 25.30 22.24
C LYS A 250 -2.52 25.90 22.48
N LYS A 251 -2.29 26.73 23.50
CA LYS A 251 -0.97 27.31 23.83
C LYS A 251 -0.09 26.31 24.59
N SER A 252 -0.70 25.35 25.27
CA SER A 252 -0.02 24.24 25.95
C SER A 252 -0.72 22.92 25.61
N PRO A 253 -0.57 22.43 24.36
CA PRO A 253 -1.31 21.27 23.91
C PRO A 253 -0.83 19.99 24.61
N PRO A 254 -1.72 19.00 24.79
CA PRO A 254 -1.34 17.68 25.30
C PRO A 254 -0.17 17.08 24.54
N SER A 255 0.63 16.24 25.21
CA SER A 255 1.87 15.67 24.65
C SER A 255 1.65 15.01 23.29
N CYS A 256 0.54 14.29 23.09
CA CYS A 256 0.21 13.62 21.84
C CYS A 256 -0.09 14.57 20.66
N MET A 257 -0.46 15.83 20.96
CA MET A 257 -0.77 16.87 19.97
C MET A 257 0.35 17.92 19.84
N ASN A 258 1.32 17.94 20.75
CA ASN A 258 2.45 18.84 20.74
C ASN A 258 3.54 18.32 19.79
N LEU A 259 3.79 19.05 18.70
CA LEU A 259 4.83 18.74 17.70
C LEU A 259 6.12 19.54 17.90
N SER A 260 6.24 20.33 18.98
CA SER A 260 7.47 21.03 19.31
C SER A 260 8.61 20.06 19.60
N ILE A 261 9.81 20.40 19.14
CA ILE A 261 11.04 19.63 19.39
C ILE A 261 11.50 19.81 20.84
N GLU A 262 11.13 20.92 21.48
CA GLU A 262 11.44 21.22 22.87
C GLU A 262 10.86 20.16 23.80
N ASP A 263 11.62 19.79 24.82
CA ASP A 263 11.21 18.80 25.80
C ASP A 263 10.17 19.40 26.76
N LEU A 264 9.15 18.61 27.07
CA LEU A 264 8.14 18.99 28.06
C LEU A 264 8.70 18.79 29.47
N PRO A 265 8.14 19.47 30.50
CA PRO A 265 8.58 19.28 31.87
C PRO A 265 8.58 17.81 32.30
N ASN A 266 9.69 17.30 32.85
CA ASN A 266 9.89 15.91 33.26
C ASN A 266 9.80 14.86 32.13
N GLU A 267 10.04 15.27 30.89
CA GLU A 267 10.09 14.35 29.76
C GLU A 267 11.43 13.63 29.65
N LYS A 268 11.39 12.31 29.49
CA LYS A 268 12.57 11.44 29.35
C LYS A 268 12.42 10.61 28.09
N TRP A 269 13.48 10.50 27.30
CA TRP A 269 13.50 9.80 26.03
C TRP A 269 14.21 8.44 26.13
N LYS A 270 13.68 7.43 25.44
CA LYS A 270 14.32 6.11 25.24
C LYS A 270 14.29 5.73 23.76
N PRO A 271 15.32 5.03 23.23
CA PRO A 271 15.32 4.59 21.85
C PRO A 271 14.20 3.57 21.60
N ILE A 272 13.56 3.64 20.43
CA ILE A 272 12.53 2.66 20.03
C ILE A 272 13.23 1.37 19.55
N PRO A 273 12.97 0.21 20.16
CA PRO A 273 13.55 -1.06 19.75
C PRO A 273 13.22 -1.40 18.29
N GLY A 274 14.19 -1.97 17.56
CA GLY A 274 14.01 -2.40 16.17
C GLY A 274 14.18 -1.30 15.11
N PHE A 275 14.43 -0.04 15.51
CA PHE A 275 14.61 1.07 14.58
C PHE A 275 16.01 1.69 14.58
N LYS A 276 17.03 0.95 15.06
CA LYS A 276 18.46 1.34 15.01
C LYS A 276 18.72 2.78 15.47
N GLY A 277 18.07 3.21 16.54
CA GLY A 277 18.25 4.56 17.10
C GLY A 277 17.70 5.72 16.27
N ARG A 278 16.95 5.47 15.19
CA ARG A 278 16.35 6.53 14.35
C ARG A 278 15.18 7.26 15.02
N PHE A 279 14.50 6.56 15.91
CA PHE A 279 13.37 7.10 16.64
C PHE A 279 13.56 6.87 18.14
N SER A 280 13.14 7.86 18.93
CA SER A 280 13.00 7.75 20.38
C SER A 280 11.56 7.97 20.79
N ILE A 281 11.12 7.30 21.84
CA ILE A 281 9.83 7.49 22.49
C ILE A 281 10.04 8.16 23.86
N SER A 282 9.24 9.16 24.18
CA SER A 282 9.28 9.79 25.49
C SER A 282 8.35 9.09 26.48
N ASN A 283 8.59 9.25 27.78
CA ASN A 283 7.68 8.80 28.84
C ASN A 283 6.27 9.44 28.75
N LYS A 284 6.12 10.54 28.01
CA LYS A 284 4.83 11.20 27.71
C LYS A 284 4.19 10.72 26.41
N GLY A 285 4.77 9.72 25.76
CA GLY A 285 4.23 9.12 24.53
C GLY A 285 4.55 9.88 23.25
N ARG A 286 5.42 10.90 23.29
CA ARG A 286 5.88 11.58 22.06
C ARG A 286 6.91 10.73 21.35
N ILE A 287 6.99 10.89 20.02
CA ILE A 287 7.93 10.15 19.18
C ILE A 287 8.81 11.15 18.46
N LYS A 288 10.10 11.19 18.80
CA LYS A 288 11.09 12.05 18.16
C LYS A 288 11.77 11.24 17.07
N ARG A 289 11.69 11.74 15.84
CA ARG A 289 12.52 11.31 14.71
C ARG A 289 13.80 12.10 14.77
N TRP A 290 14.91 11.41 14.83
CA TRP A 290 16.21 12.04 14.72
C TRP A 290 16.55 12.32 13.26
N GLY A 291 17.29 13.40 13.03
CA GLY A 291 17.64 13.89 11.72
C GLY A 291 18.28 12.81 10.85
N SER A 292 17.99 12.84 9.56
CA SER A 292 18.59 11.88 8.62
C SER A 292 18.74 12.48 7.23
N TRP A 293 19.79 12.05 6.54
CA TRP A 293 19.96 12.32 5.12
C TRP A 293 19.02 11.44 4.32
N ASN A 294 18.37 11.98 3.29
CA ASN A 294 17.57 11.17 2.40
C ASN A 294 18.49 10.21 1.60
N PRO A 295 18.37 8.87 1.75
CA PRO A 295 19.26 7.93 1.08
C PRO A 295 18.88 7.70 -0.39
N VAL A 296 17.73 8.21 -0.84
CA VAL A 296 17.17 7.95 -2.18
C VAL A 296 16.71 9.26 -2.84
N GLY A 297 17.24 9.56 -4.03
CA GLY A 297 16.90 10.74 -4.82
C GLY A 297 17.84 11.93 -4.55
N ARG A 298 17.30 13.16 -4.60
CA ARG A 298 18.07 14.37 -4.23
C ARG A 298 18.47 14.29 -2.76
N LYS A 299 19.77 14.44 -2.49
CA LYS A 299 20.33 14.49 -1.14
C LYS A 299 19.90 15.79 -0.49
N PHE A 300 18.86 15.72 0.33
CA PHE A 300 18.47 16.80 1.22
C PHE A 300 18.29 16.25 2.63
N PHE A 301 18.46 17.14 3.58
CA PHE A 301 18.46 16.82 4.98
C PHE A 301 17.07 16.98 5.59
N GLN A 302 16.66 16.03 6.44
CA GLN A 302 15.46 16.14 7.26
C GLN A 302 15.86 16.36 8.72
N LYS A 303 15.50 17.51 9.31
CA LYS A 303 15.71 17.85 10.73
C LYS A 303 15.00 16.90 11.68
N ASP A 304 15.42 16.95 12.93
CA ASP A 304 14.69 16.39 14.06
C ASP A 304 13.24 16.87 14.02
N SER A 305 12.32 15.97 14.31
CA SER A 305 10.90 16.31 14.31
C SER A 305 10.13 15.38 15.23
N ILE A 306 9.08 15.90 15.85
CA ILE A 306 8.09 15.06 16.50
C ILE A 306 7.17 14.48 15.43
N VAL A 307 7.06 13.16 15.39
CA VAL A 307 6.25 12.46 14.39
C VAL A 307 4.77 12.61 14.76
N PRO A 308 3.92 13.12 13.86
CA PRO A 308 2.49 13.24 14.12
C PRO A 308 1.86 11.88 14.41
N GLN A 309 1.13 11.82 15.52
CA GLN A 309 0.34 10.65 15.91
C GLN A 309 -1.05 10.72 15.31
N PHE A 310 -1.72 9.58 15.22
CA PHE A 310 -3.11 9.46 14.80
C PHE A 310 -3.83 8.41 15.65
N VAL A 311 -5.16 8.45 15.66
CA VAL A 311 -6.00 7.47 16.36
C VAL A 311 -6.50 6.38 15.41
N GLU A 312 -6.57 5.16 15.91
CA GLU A 312 -7.33 4.05 15.31
C GLU A 312 -8.47 3.64 16.25
N PHE A 313 -9.70 3.85 15.81
CA PHE A 313 -10.88 3.49 16.58
C PHE A 313 -11.12 1.98 16.52
N LYS A 314 -11.19 1.38 17.70
CA LYS A 314 -11.50 -0.03 17.94
C LYS A 314 -12.98 -0.22 18.33
N GLY A 315 -13.67 0.86 18.70
CA GLY A 315 -15.12 0.94 18.96
C GLY A 315 -15.60 2.40 19.00
N ASP A 316 -16.81 2.65 19.50
CA ASP A 316 -17.39 4.01 19.57
C ASP A 316 -16.59 4.95 20.49
N THR A 317 -16.04 4.42 21.59
CA THR A 317 -15.27 5.20 22.58
C THR A 317 -13.84 4.71 22.76
N ILE A 318 -13.49 3.54 22.24
CA ILE A 318 -12.18 2.90 22.44
C ILE A 318 -11.30 3.14 21.20
N TYR A 319 -10.11 3.70 21.39
CA TYR A 319 -9.15 3.96 20.33
C TYR A 319 -7.71 3.78 20.79
N SER A 320 -6.83 3.50 19.83
CA SER A 320 -5.40 3.40 20.08
C SER A 320 -4.64 4.56 19.44
N MET A 321 -3.77 5.19 20.23
CA MET A 321 -2.80 6.15 19.74
C MET A 321 -1.70 5.43 18.95
N CYS A 322 -1.45 5.88 17.73
CA CYS A 322 -0.58 5.20 16.78
C CYS A 322 0.34 6.18 16.05
N VAL A 323 1.47 5.66 15.56
CA VAL A 323 2.33 6.37 14.61
C VAL A 323 2.80 5.42 13.51
N VAL A 324 3.12 5.98 12.35
CA VAL A 324 3.74 5.26 11.24
C VAL A 324 5.20 5.68 11.13
N LEU A 325 6.10 4.72 11.30
CA LEU A 325 7.55 4.90 11.20
C LEU A 325 8.06 4.30 9.89
N ASP A 326 8.93 5.02 9.19
CA ASP A 326 9.58 4.56 7.97
C ASP A 326 10.89 3.81 8.27
N ASP A 327 11.14 2.75 7.50
CA ASP A 327 12.43 2.06 7.49
C ASP A 327 13.51 2.95 6.84
N LEU A 328 14.75 2.84 7.32
CA LEU A 328 15.88 3.63 6.83
C LEU A 328 16.22 3.31 5.37
N TYR A 329 16.10 2.04 4.96
CA TYR A 329 16.53 1.60 3.63
C TYR A 329 15.38 1.46 2.63
N ASP A 330 14.13 1.51 3.10
CA ASP A 330 12.96 1.40 2.25
C ASP A 330 11.81 2.28 2.77
N LYS A 331 11.66 3.48 2.20
CA LYS A 331 10.53 4.39 2.50
C LYS A 331 9.15 3.78 2.20
N LYS A 332 9.07 2.71 1.39
CA LYS A 332 7.80 2.00 1.15
C LYS A 332 7.48 1.06 2.29
N LYS A 333 8.48 0.60 3.03
CA LYS A 333 8.31 -0.21 4.23
C LYS A 333 7.99 0.71 5.41
N LYS A 334 6.70 0.75 5.75
CA LYS A 334 6.15 1.53 6.85
C LYS A 334 5.73 0.60 7.97
N SER A 335 6.30 0.80 9.15
CA SER A 335 5.95 0.08 10.36
C SER A 335 4.97 0.91 11.16
N ARG A 336 3.77 0.36 11.40
CA ARG A 336 2.80 0.96 12.30
C ARG A 336 3.09 0.49 13.72
N ILE A 337 3.15 1.41 14.67
CA ILE A 337 3.31 1.09 16.09
C ILE A 337 2.18 1.70 16.92
N GLU A 338 1.77 0.98 17.96
CA GLU A 338 0.81 1.43 18.98
C GLU A 338 1.58 2.01 20.17
N ILE A 339 1.32 3.28 20.49
CA ILE A 339 2.11 4.07 21.45
C ILE A 339 2.09 3.43 22.84
N ALA A 340 0.92 3.02 23.33
CA ALA A 340 0.77 2.40 24.64
C ALA A 340 1.64 1.14 24.82
N ARG A 341 1.75 0.30 23.78
CA ARG A 341 2.57 -0.92 23.83
C ARG A 341 4.06 -0.60 23.97
N PHE A 342 4.55 0.37 23.19
CA PHE A 342 5.95 0.79 23.24
C PHE A 342 6.28 1.56 24.52
N LEU A 343 5.37 2.41 25.00
CA LEU A 343 5.50 3.06 26.31
C LEU A 343 5.64 2.05 27.44
N PHE A 344 4.78 1.05 27.47
CA PHE A 344 4.83 -0.01 28.48
C PHE A 344 6.17 -0.75 28.42
N HIS A 345 6.62 -1.17 27.24
CA HIS A 345 7.91 -1.82 27.07
C HIS A 345 9.08 -0.94 27.55
N CYS A 346 9.12 0.34 27.16
CA CYS A 346 10.24 1.22 27.43
C CYS A 346 10.27 1.75 28.87
N PHE A 347 9.12 1.99 29.50
CA PHE A 347 9.04 2.72 30.77
C PHE A 347 8.36 1.96 31.92
N VAL A 348 7.64 0.86 31.67
CA VAL A 348 6.94 0.09 32.71
C VAL A 348 7.59 -1.28 32.91
N LYS A 349 7.54 -2.15 31.90
CA LYS A 349 8.12 -3.50 31.93
C LYS A 349 8.46 -3.97 30.52
N ALA A 350 9.69 -4.44 30.34
CA ALA A 350 10.12 -5.01 29.07
C ALA A 350 9.26 -6.24 28.70
N ILE A 351 8.66 -6.20 27.52
CA ILE A 351 7.84 -7.27 26.92
C ILE A 351 8.32 -7.59 25.52
N ASP A 352 8.06 -8.81 25.02
CA ASP A 352 8.28 -9.09 23.60
C ASP A 352 7.26 -8.31 22.76
N LEU A 353 7.76 -7.35 21.97
CA LEU A 353 6.93 -6.51 21.11
C LEU A 353 6.30 -7.30 19.95
N ASN A 354 6.83 -8.48 19.61
CA ASN A 354 6.30 -9.36 18.57
C ASN A 354 5.26 -10.37 19.09
N ASP A 355 5.15 -10.53 20.41
CA ASP A 355 4.20 -11.46 21.01
C ASP A 355 2.76 -10.97 20.87
N LYS A 356 2.00 -11.66 20.02
CA LYS A 356 0.59 -11.36 19.74
C LYS A 356 -0.36 -11.91 20.79
N THR A 357 0.12 -12.69 21.76
CA THR A 357 -0.70 -13.27 22.84
C THR A 357 -0.87 -12.31 24.01
N LEU A 358 -0.01 -11.30 24.11
CA LEU A 358 -0.07 -10.24 25.12
C LEU A 358 -0.57 -8.94 24.52
N ILE A 359 -1.47 -8.26 25.22
CA ILE A 359 -1.97 -6.92 24.86
C ILE A 359 -1.74 -5.94 26.01
N VAL A 360 -1.48 -4.68 25.66
CA VAL A 360 -1.43 -3.57 26.62
C VAL A 360 -2.74 -2.80 26.49
N LEU A 361 -3.55 -2.82 27.55
CA LEU A 361 -4.77 -2.04 27.67
C LEU A 361 -4.43 -0.65 28.20
N ASN A 362 -5.07 0.35 27.60
CA ASN A 362 -4.97 1.73 28.04
C ASN A 362 -6.25 2.09 28.82
N GLU A 363 -6.15 2.17 30.14
CA GLU A 363 -7.27 2.50 31.03
C GLU A 363 -7.36 4.01 31.33
N ASN A 364 -6.60 4.84 30.63
CA ASN A 364 -6.69 6.28 30.73
C ASN A 364 -8.03 6.80 30.19
N ASN A 365 -8.60 7.81 30.85
CA ASN A 365 -9.73 8.59 30.36
C ASN A 365 -9.44 10.08 30.56
N PRO A 366 -9.21 10.87 29.49
CA PRO A 366 -9.23 10.46 28.08
C PRO A 366 -8.05 9.55 27.70
N GLN A 367 -8.24 8.62 26.74
CA GLN A 367 -7.21 7.65 26.33
C GLN A 367 -5.95 8.28 25.72
N TRP A 368 -6.01 9.52 25.21
CA TRP A 368 -4.86 10.22 24.68
C TRP A 368 -3.97 10.87 25.76
N GLU A 369 -4.47 10.98 26.99
CA GLU A 369 -3.71 11.50 28.14
C GLU A 369 -3.09 10.33 28.90
N LEU A 370 -1.88 9.95 28.49
CA LEU A 370 -1.26 8.69 28.88
C LEU A 370 -0.56 8.81 30.24
N ASP A 371 -1.23 8.34 31.30
CA ASP A 371 -0.59 7.94 32.55
C ASP A 371 -0.09 6.50 32.42
N LEU A 372 1.22 6.31 32.67
CA LEU A 372 1.88 5.00 32.58
C LEU A 372 1.34 4.00 33.61
N SER A 373 0.85 4.46 34.76
CA SER A 373 0.29 3.59 35.81
C SER A 373 -1.02 2.93 35.37
N LYS A 374 -1.71 3.50 34.38
CA LYS A 374 -2.97 3.01 33.81
C LYS A 374 -2.79 2.18 32.54
N LEU A 375 -1.55 1.72 32.28
CA LEU A 375 -1.25 0.76 31.22
C LEU A 375 -1.16 -0.65 31.79
N VAL A 376 -2.09 -1.53 31.40
CA VAL A 376 -2.22 -2.87 31.98
C VAL A 376 -1.93 -3.95 30.95
N LEU A 377 -1.03 -4.89 31.28
CA LEU A 377 -0.73 -6.05 30.44
C LEU A 377 -1.75 -7.18 30.69
N ARG A 378 -2.36 -7.72 29.63
CA ARG A 378 -3.31 -8.84 29.69
C ARG A 378 -3.01 -9.90 28.63
N SER A 379 -3.43 -11.14 28.86
CA SER A 379 -3.46 -12.15 27.79
C SER A 379 -4.68 -11.94 26.89
N VAL A 380 -4.52 -12.18 25.59
CA VAL A 380 -5.62 -12.19 24.62
C VAL A 380 -6.68 -13.23 24.98
N LYS A 381 -6.29 -14.34 25.65
CA LYS A 381 -7.21 -15.39 26.08
C LYS A 381 -8.20 -14.91 27.16
N ASP A 382 -7.79 -13.92 27.95
CA ASP A 382 -8.58 -13.40 29.07
C ASP A 382 -9.62 -12.35 28.63
N ILE A 383 -9.64 -11.99 27.33
CA ILE A 383 -10.58 -11.01 26.77
C ILE A 383 -11.91 -11.72 26.43
N PRO A 384 -13.06 -11.31 27.00
CA PRO A 384 -14.35 -11.92 26.69
C PRO A 384 -14.66 -11.88 25.18
N LYS A 385 -15.11 -13.02 24.61
CA LYS A 385 -15.37 -13.18 23.16
C LYS A 385 -16.30 -12.12 22.55
N GLY A 386 -17.17 -11.49 23.36
CA GLY A 386 -18.06 -10.39 22.94
C GLY A 386 -17.38 -9.02 22.77
N LYS A 387 -16.12 -8.85 23.19
CA LYS A 387 -15.31 -7.62 23.04
C LYS A 387 -14.24 -7.74 21.95
N LYS A 388 -14.42 -8.60 20.95
CA LYS A 388 -13.53 -8.62 19.77
C LYS A 388 -13.77 -7.36 18.92
N LEU A 389 -12.92 -6.36 19.14
CA LEU A 389 -12.92 -5.07 18.46
C LEU A 389 -12.70 -5.27 16.95
N LYS A 390 -13.73 -5.02 16.14
CA LYS A 390 -13.60 -5.02 14.67
C LYS A 390 -13.03 -3.66 14.25
N SER A 391 -11.91 -3.66 13.54
CA SER A 391 -11.29 -2.43 13.02
C SER A 391 -12.30 -1.65 12.15
N ILE A 392 -12.59 -0.40 12.53
CA ILE A 392 -13.50 0.46 11.77
C ILE A 392 -12.74 1.06 10.58
N ARG A 393 -13.28 0.91 9.36
CA ARG A 393 -12.78 1.52 8.13
C ARG A 393 -13.31 2.95 8.02
N ILE A 394 -12.42 3.93 8.13
CA ILE A 394 -12.77 5.35 7.97
C ILE A 394 -12.82 5.71 6.49
N LEU A 395 -13.91 6.33 6.06
CA LEU A 395 -14.12 6.83 4.70
C LEU A 395 -14.02 8.36 4.69
N LEU A 396 -13.00 8.86 3.99
CA LEU A 396 -12.71 10.27 3.76
C LEU A 396 -13.23 10.72 2.40
N ASN A 397 -13.27 12.03 2.15
CA ASN A 397 -13.64 12.58 0.86
C ASN A 397 -12.57 12.25 -0.19
N SER A 398 -13.01 11.97 -1.42
CA SER A 398 -12.14 11.77 -2.59
C SER A 398 -11.25 12.97 -2.97
N LYS A 399 -11.55 14.16 -2.45
CA LYS A 399 -10.93 15.46 -2.80
C LYS A 399 -11.05 15.85 -4.27
N LYS A 400 -11.86 15.14 -5.05
CA LYS A 400 -12.18 15.50 -6.43
C LYS A 400 -13.14 16.68 -6.43
N THR A 401 -12.88 17.66 -7.29
CA THR A 401 -13.72 18.85 -7.47
C THR A 401 -14.51 18.83 -8.79
N PHE A 402 -14.17 17.92 -9.71
CA PHE A 402 -14.81 17.79 -11.01
C PHE A 402 -15.14 16.32 -11.33
N ASN A 403 -16.27 16.09 -11.98
CA ASN A 403 -16.76 14.77 -12.34
C ASN A 403 -16.30 14.37 -13.76
N ASP A 404 -15.04 13.94 -13.89
CA ASP A 404 -14.46 13.54 -15.18
C ASP A 404 -15.24 12.38 -15.84
N VAL A 405 -15.78 11.45 -15.06
CA VAL A 405 -16.50 10.26 -15.55
C VAL A 405 -17.79 10.66 -16.26
N LEU A 406 -18.57 11.57 -15.66
CA LEU A 406 -19.79 12.06 -16.29
C LEU A 406 -19.46 12.91 -17.52
N TRP A 407 -18.44 13.76 -17.43
CA TRP A 407 -18.00 14.60 -18.54
C TRP A 407 -17.63 13.77 -19.77
N GLU A 408 -16.88 12.67 -19.59
CA GLU A 408 -16.55 11.74 -20.69
C GLU A 408 -17.80 11.08 -21.28
N LYS A 409 -18.73 10.61 -20.43
CA LYS A 409 -19.96 9.96 -20.87
C LYS A 409 -20.93 10.89 -21.61
N LEU A 410 -20.86 12.19 -21.35
CA LEU A 410 -21.63 13.21 -22.05
C LEU A 410 -21.01 13.63 -23.39
N GLY A 411 -19.92 12.97 -23.82
CA GLY A 411 -19.26 13.30 -25.08
C GLY A 411 -18.27 14.46 -24.96
N LYS A 412 -17.73 14.72 -23.76
CA LYS A 412 -16.76 15.79 -23.49
C LYS A 412 -17.28 17.18 -23.92
N PRO A 413 -18.44 17.63 -23.43
CA PRO A 413 -18.97 18.93 -23.78
C PRO A 413 -17.98 20.04 -23.39
N ASP A 414 -17.97 21.13 -24.15
CA ASP A 414 -17.11 22.28 -23.87
C ASP A 414 -17.60 23.03 -22.62
N VAL A 415 -17.03 22.67 -21.47
CA VAL A 415 -17.37 23.23 -20.16
C VAL A 415 -16.11 23.72 -19.44
N LYS A 416 -16.20 24.90 -18.85
CA LYS A 416 -15.09 25.48 -18.07
C LYS A 416 -14.88 24.68 -16.78
N LYS A 417 -13.82 23.86 -16.71
CA LYS A 417 -13.51 23.05 -15.51
C LYS A 417 -13.37 23.85 -14.21
N LYS A 418 -13.01 25.14 -14.29
CA LYS A 418 -12.93 26.04 -13.12
C LYS A 418 -14.30 26.44 -12.56
N ASN A 419 -15.34 26.46 -13.41
CA ASN A 419 -16.72 26.75 -13.01
C ASN A 419 -17.67 25.84 -13.80
N PRO A 420 -17.68 24.53 -13.48
CA PRO A 420 -18.44 23.56 -14.23
C PRO A 420 -19.95 23.64 -13.88
N PRO A 421 -20.83 23.15 -14.76
CA PRO A 421 -22.24 22.94 -14.42
C PRO A 421 -22.41 22.21 -13.08
N PRO A 422 -23.46 22.50 -12.29
CA PRO A 422 -23.60 21.98 -10.93
C PRO A 422 -23.46 20.45 -10.82
N ILE A 423 -24.02 19.70 -11.77
CA ILE A 423 -23.96 18.22 -11.74
C ILE A 423 -22.56 17.65 -12.03
N LEU A 424 -21.65 18.46 -12.59
CA LEU A 424 -20.24 18.14 -12.81
C LEU A 424 -19.36 18.66 -11.67
N ASN A 425 -19.89 19.50 -10.78
CA ASN A 425 -19.16 20.11 -9.67
C ASN A 425 -19.19 19.22 -8.42
N LEU A 426 -18.03 18.66 -8.05
CA LEU A 426 -17.86 17.82 -6.85
C LEU A 426 -17.29 18.60 -5.64
N SER A 427 -17.11 19.92 -5.75
CA SER A 427 -16.67 20.78 -4.64
C SER A 427 -17.70 20.78 -3.51
N LEU A 428 -17.23 20.80 -2.26
CA LEU A 428 -18.10 20.94 -1.08
C LEU A 428 -18.68 22.34 -0.91
N SER A 429 -18.09 23.35 -1.56
CA SER A 429 -18.59 24.73 -1.54
C SER A 429 -20.00 24.80 -2.15
N ASP A 430 -20.90 25.51 -1.49
CA ASP A 430 -22.23 25.78 -2.02
C ASP A 430 -22.16 26.71 -3.24
N LEU A 431 -23.07 26.51 -4.18
CA LEU A 431 -23.18 27.32 -5.39
C LEU A 431 -24.18 28.47 -5.16
N PRO A 432 -24.10 29.56 -5.96
CA PRO A 432 -25.09 30.62 -5.89
C PRO A 432 -26.52 30.08 -6.09
N ASN A 433 -27.44 30.50 -5.21
CA ASN A 433 -28.85 30.10 -5.21
C ASN A 433 -29.07 28.58 -5.12
N GLU A 434 -28.18 27.90 -4.41
CA GLU A 434 -28.32 26.48 -4.12
C GLU A 434 -28.95 26.24 -2.74
N HIS A 435 -29.97 25.40 -2.73
CA HIS A 435 -30.71 25.01 -1.54
C HIS A 435 -30.69 23.49 -1.41
N TRP A 436 -30.45 23.01 -0.20
CA TRP A 436 -30.36 21.59 0.13
C TRP A 436 -31.62 21.13 0.89
N LYS A 437 -32.14 19.96 0.54
CA LYS A 437 -33.18 19.25 1.30
C LYS A 437 -32.68 17.86 1.71
N PRO A 438 -33.18 17.28 2.83
CA PRO A 438 -32.96 15.87 3.14
C PRO A 438 -33.34 14.97 1.97
N LEU A 439 -32.53 13.94 1.70
CA LEU A 439 -32.87 12.97 0.67
C LEU A 439 -33.95 12.01 1.23
N PRO A 440 -35.14 11.92 0.61
CA PRO A 440 -36.25 11.13 1.16
C PRO A 440 -35.89 9.66 1.41
N GLY A 441 -36.15 9.19 2.63
CA GLY A 441 -35.83 7.84 3.12
C GLY A 441 -34.37 7.64 3.55
N TYR A 442 -33.54 8.69 3.53
CA TYR A 442 -32.14 8.66 3.93
C TYR A 442 -31.74 9.89 4.76
N GLU A 443 -32.67 10.37 5.58
CA GLU A 443 -32.53 11.52 6.45
C GLU A 443 -31.34 11.34 7.41
N GLY A 444 -30.61 12.43 7.66
CA GLY A 444 -29.40 12.41 8.48
C GLY A 444 -28.18 11.74 7.84
N LYS A 445 -28.30 11.16 6.63
CA LYS A 445 -27.18 10.52 5.91
C LYS A 445 -26.86 11.20 4.58
N TYR A 446 -27.88 11.62 3.84
CA TYR A 446 -27.73 12.27 2.55
C TYR A 446 -28.69 13.46 2.38
N VAL A 447 -28.25 14.43 1.60
CA VAL A 447 -29.05 15.60 1.18
C VAL A 447 -28.93 15.79 -0.33
N ILE A 448 -29.94 16.39 -0.94
CA ILE A 448 -30.02 16.71 -2.37
C ILE A 448 -30.25 18.21 -2.55
N SER A 449 -29.60 18.82 -3.55
CA SER A 449 -29.79 20.24 -3.87
C SER A 449 -30.73 20.47 -5.03
N ASN A 450 -31.36 21.64 -5.07
CA ASN A 450 -32.19 22.11 -6.19
C ASN A 450 -31.41 22.18 -7.53
N LYS A 451 -30.07 22.18 -7.47
CA LYS A 451 -29.18 22.17 -8.65
C LYS A 451 -28.79 20.76 -9.12
N GLY A 452 -29.32 19.70 -8.50
CA GLY A 452 -29.03 18.32 -8.89
C GLY A 452 -27.77 17.72 -8.28
N ARG A 453 -27.19 18.35 -7.25
CA ARG A 453 -26.07 17.77 -6.50
C ARG A 453 -26.60 16.89 -5.37
N VAL A 454 -25.90 15.80 -5.07
CA VAL A 454 -26.24 14.92 -3.94
C VAL A 454 -25.04 14.84 -3.03
N LYS A 455 -25.22 15.11 -1.74
CA LYS A 455 -24.15 15.17 -0.74
C LYS A 455 -24.39 14.08 0.31
N ARG A 456 -23.33 13.31 0.58
CA ARG A 456 -23.24 12.44 1.76
C ARG A 456 -22.76 13.28 2.94
N LEU A 457 -23.49 13.23 4.04
CA LEU A 457 -23.11 13.90 5.29
C LEU A 457 -21.97 13.14 5.99
N SER A 458 -21.23 13.82 6.86
CA SER A 458 -20.25 13.20 7.77
C SER A 458 -20.92 12.79 9.09
N GLY A 459 -20.17 12.08 9.95
CA GLY A 459 -20.56 11.85 11.33
C GLY A 459 -21.48 10.65 11.56
N TRP A 460 -21.70 9.79 10.57
CA TRP A 460 -22.53 8.59 10.72
C TRP A 460 -21.79 7.30 10.38
N LYS A 461 -22.28 6.18 10.93
CA LYS A 461 -21.68 4.83 10.80
C LYS A 461 -22.59 3.84 10.08
N MET A 462 -21.98 2.85 9.44
CA MET A 462 -22.66 1.72 8.80
C MET A 462 -21.81 0.46 8.93
N GLY A 463 -22.21 -0.47 9.79
CA GLY A 463 -21.41 -1.66 10.10
C GLY A 463 -20.02 -1.29 10.62
N ILE A 464 -18.97 -1.74 9.92
CA ILE A 464 -17.57 -1.41 10.24
C ILE A 464 -17.08 -0.10 9.60
N GLN A 465 -17.93 0.67 8.92
CA GLN A 465 -17.52 1.88 8.21
C GLN A 465 -17.97 3.15 8.94
N PHE A 466 -17.08 4.14 9.03
CA PHE A 466 -17.39 5.47 9.57
C PHE A 466 -17.12 6.54 8.51
N PHE A 467 -18.11 7.39 8.25
CA PHE A 467 -18.03 8.46 7.25
C PHE A 467 -17.56 9.76 7.92
N ALA A 468 -16.25 10.00 7.92
CA ALA A 468 -15.65 11.12 8.67
C ALA A 468 -15.75 12.47 7.94
N GLU A 469 -15.85 12.47 6.61
CA GLU A 469 -15.94 13.70 5.80
C GLU A 469 -17.16 13.67 4.88
N GLU A 470 -17.74 14.85 4.67
CA GLU A 470 -18.79 15.07 3.68
C GLU A 470 -18.25 14.84 2.27
N GLN A 471 -19.13 14.42 1.36
CA GLN A 471 -18.74 14.19 -0.03
C GLN A 471 -19.91 14.44 -0.99
N ILE A 472 -19.68 15.25 -2.02
CA ILE A 472 -20.59 15.30 -3.18
C ILE A 472 -20.45 14.00 -3.97
N LEU A 473 -21.56 13.31 -4.18
CA LEU A 473 -21.62 12.06 -4.91
C LEU A 473 -21.45 12.29 -6.42
N THR A 474 -20.80 11.33 -7.06
CA THR A 474 -20.66 11.30 -8.51
C THR A 474 -22.00 10.98 -9.17
N ILE A 475 -22.53 11.92 -9.95
CA ILE A 475 -23.65 11.69 -10.87
C ILE A 475 -23.14 10.93 -12.11
N ASN A 476 -23.99 10.08 -12.68
CA ASN A 476 -23.70 9.25 -13.84
C ASN A 476 -24.87 9.28 -14.83
N THR A 477 -24.66 8.75 -16.04
CA THR A 477 -25.73 8.49 -17.00
C THR A 477 -26.01 7.00 -17.11
N ASP A 478 -27.28 6.69 -17.33
CA ASP A 478 -27.78 5.36 -17.66
C ASP A 478 -28.80 5.46 -18.80
N LYS A 479 -29.08 4.33 -19.46
CA LYS A 479 -29.99 4.27 -20.62
C LYS A 479 -31.27 3.53 -20.23
N PHE A 480 -32.41 4.09 -20.62
CA PHE A 480 -33.67 3.37 -20.58
C PHE A 480 -34.35 3.51 -21.94
N LYS A 481 -34.52 2.38 -22.63
CA LYS A 481 -34.86 2.35 -24.06
C LYS A 481 -33.86 3.23 -24.83
N ASP A 482 -34.32 4.27 -25.50
CA ASP A 482 -33.51 5.19 -26.32
C ASP A 482 -33.23 6.54 -25.66
N SER A 483 -33.49 6.69 -24.35
CA SER A 483 -33.30 7.95 -23.63
C SER A 483 -32.25 7.83 -22.53
N LEU A 484 -31.29 8.77 -22.53
CA LEU A 484 -30.30 8.94 -21.47
C LEU A 484 -30.92 9.67 -20.28
N TYR A 485 -30.61 9.21 -19.06
CA TYR A 485 -31.03 9.91 -17.85
C TYR A 485 -29.91 9.96 -16.82
N LEU A 486 -29.95 10.99 -15.97
CA LEU A 486 -29.01 11.17 -14.86
C LEU A 486 -29.39 10.30 -13.67
N CYS A 487 -28.41 9.61 -13.10
CA CYS A 487 -28.56 8.74 -11.95
C CYS A 487 -27.36 8.83 -11.01
N PHE A 488 -27.53 8.38 -9.77
CA PHE A 488 -26.44 8.25 -8.82
C PHE A 488 -26.63 7.00 -7.96
N ARG A 489 -25.58 6.58 -7.28
CA ARG A 489 -25.61 5.42 -6.39
C ARG A 489 -25.26 5.85 -4.97
N LEU A 490 -26.08 5.44 -4.02
CA LEU A 490 -25.75 5.52 -2.60
C LEU A 490 -24.72 4.45 -2.23
N HIS A 491 -24.29 4.42 -0.97
CA HIS A 491 -23.45 3.32 -0.49
C HIS A 491 -24.11 1.95 -0.72
N GLU A 492 -23.35 0.94 -1.15
CA GLU A 492 -23.89 -0.35 -1.61
C GLU A 492 -24.69 -1.10 -0.53
N GLN A 493 -24.29 -0.96 0.73
CA GLN A 493 -25.00 -1.54 1.88
C GLN A 493 -26.30 -0.81 2.23
N ILE A 494 -26.50 0.41 1.72
CA ILE A 494 -27.74 1.19 1.89
C ILE A 494 -28.71 0.85 0.77
N ARG A 495 -28.23 0.94 -0.47
CA ARG A 495 -29.05 0.66 -1.64
C ARG A 495 -28.17 0.17 -2.78
N ARG A 496 -28.47 -1.03 -3.28
CA ARG A 496 -27.76 -1.63 -4.42
C ARG A 496 -28.15 -0.98 -5.76
N ARG A 497 -29.43 -0.58 -5.90
CA ARG A 497 -29.97 0.02 -7.13
C ARG A 497 -29.63 1.51 -7.23
N SER A 498 -29.32 1.97 -8.44
CA SER A 498 -29.15 3.40 -8.75
C SER A 498 -30.47 4.15 -8.56
N MET A 499 -30.36 5.43 -8.24
CA MET A 499 -31.50 6.34 -8.09
C MET A 499 -31.54 7.30 -9.26
N ARG A 500 -32.74 7.54 -9.80
CA ARG A 500 -32.97 8.51 -10.88
C ARG A 500 -33.01 9.91 -10.31
N LEU A 501 -32.10 10.77 -10.77
CA LEU A 501 -31.91 12.11 -10.20
C LEU A 501 -33.15 12.99 -10.37
N HIS A 502 -33.72 13.03 -11.58
CA HIS A 502 -34.87 13.88 -11.91
C HIS A 502 -36.13 13.54 -11.09
N ARG A 503 -36.37 12.27 -10.75
CA ARG A 503 -37.51 11.89 -9.90
C ARG A 503 -37.43 12.50 -8.50
N LEU A 504 -36.23 12.44 -7.92
CA LEU A 504 -35.98 13.01 -6.58
C LEU A 504 -36.02 14.54 -6.61
N LEU A 505 -35.49 15.15 -7.67
CA LEU A 505 -35.57 16.61 -7.83
C LEU A 505 -37.01 17.11 -7.95
N TYR A 506 -37.83 16.44 -8.75
CA TYR A 506 -39.24 16.78 -8.87
C TYR A 506 -39.96 16.63 -7.53
N HIS A 507 -39.81 15.47 -6.86
CA HIS A 507 -40.41 15.23 -5.55
C HIS A 507 -39.97 16.27 -4.51
N CYS A 508 -38.68 16.59 -4.43
CA CYS A 508 -38.17 17.49 -3.40
C CYS A 508 -38.43 18.97 -3.69
N PHE A 509 -38.49 19.41 -4.94
CA PHE A 509 -38.44 20.83 -5.28
C PHE A 509 -39.55 21.33 -6.22
N VAL A 510 -40.38 20.45 -6.77
CA VAL A 510 -41.50 20.81 -7.65
C VAL A 510 -42.82 20.41 -7.01
N GLU A 511 -43.07 19.11 -6.86
CA GLU A 511 -44.31 18.56 -6.30
C GLU A 511 -44.06 17.18 -5.70
N GLU A 512 -44.54 16.98 -4.47
CA GLU A 512 -44.40 15.70 -3.76
C GLU A 512 -45.31 14.62 -4.38
N PHE A 513 -44.74 13.46 -4.66
CA PHE A 513 -45.46 12.27 -5.15
C PHE A 513 -44.82 10.99 -4.60
N ASP A 514 -45.53 9.87 -4.63
CA ASP A 514 -44.97 8.59 -4.16
C ASP A 514 -43.81 8.14 -5.06
N LEU A 515 -42.59 8.15 -4.50
CA LEU A 515 -41.38 7.75 -5.20
C LEU A 515 -41.38 6.26 -5.57
N ASN A 516 -42.15 5.42 -4.87
CA ASN A 516 -42.30 4.00 -5.15
C ASN A 516 -43.33 3.70 -6.24
N ASP A 517 -44.17 4.67 -6.59
CA ASP A 517 -45.15 4.52 -7.66
C ASP A 517 -44.45 4.43 -9.03
N THR A 518 -44.56 3.25 -9.65
CA THR A 518 -44.00 2.96 -10.96
C THR A 518 -44.91 3.37 -12.12
N SER A 519 -46.17 3.69 -11.85
CA SER A 519 -47.12 4.19 -12.84
C SER A 519 -46.82 5.64 -13.22
N MET A 520 -46.20 6.41 -12.33
CA MET A 520 -45.87 7.82 -12.57
C MET A 520 -44.44 7.97 -13.09
N VAL A 521 -44.26 8.75 -14.15
CA VAL A 521 -42.97 8.99 -14.82
C VAL A 521 -42.67 10.48 -14.84
N VAL A 522 -41.53 10.86 -14.26
CA VAL A 522 -41.01 12.23 -14.38
C VAL A 522 -40.22 12.32 -15.70
N VAL A 523 -40.67 13.19 -16.59
CA VAL A 523 -40.01 13.53 -17.84
C VAL A 523 -39.07 14.70 -17.59
N ASN A 524 -37.89 14.65 -18.22
CA ASN A 524 -36.88 15.69 -18.13
C ASN A 524 -36.60 16.24 -19.53
N ASP A 525 -37.09 17.45 -19.80
CA ASP A 525 -36.95 18.14 -21.09
C ASP A 525 -35.76 19.11 -21.14
N ASN A 526 -34.83 18.99 -20.18
CA ASN A 526 -33.59 19.77 -20.18
C ASN A 526 -32.68 19.39 -21.35
N ILE A 527 -32.40 20.37 -22.21
CA ILE A 527 -31.42 20.29 -23.30
C ILE A 527 -30.49 21.50 -23.13
N PRO A 528 -29.18 21.28 -22.86
CA PRO A 528 -28.53 19.99 -22.67
C PRO A 528 -28.86 19.34 -21.30
N LEU A 529 -28.74 18.01 -21.21
CA LEU A 529 -29.11 17.22 -20.02
C LEU A 529 -28.39 17.67 -18.73
N TRP A 530 -27.22 18.31 -18.85
CA TRP A 530 -26.39 18.74 -17.73
C TRP A 530 -26.69 20.15 -17.19
N GLU A 531 -27.59 20.88 -17.84
CA GLU A 531 -28.12 22.15 -17.35
C GLU A 531 -29.47 21.88 -16.70
N MET A 532 -29.45 21.66 -15.38
CA MET A 532 -30.66 21.29 -14.64
C MET A 532 -31.54 22.51 -14.37
N ASP A 533 -32.65 22.62 -15.09
CA ASP A 533 -33.76 23.51 -14.82
C ASP A 533 -34.97 22.70 -14.32
N LEU A 534 -35.41 22.99 -13.10
CA LEU A 534 -36.50 22.27 -12.45
C LEU A 534 -37.86 22.52 -13.13
N SER A 535 -38.03 23.67 -13.80
CA SER A 535 -39.26 24.00 -14.53
C SER A 535 -39.49 23.10 -15.76
N LYS A 536 -38.43 22.44 -16.23
CA LYS A 536 -38.46 21.48 -17.35
C LYS A 536 -38.62 20.04 -16.89
N LEU A 537 -39.01 19.82 -15.63
CA LEU A 537 -39.42 18.52 -15.11
C LEU A 537 -40.95 18.46 -15.04
N SER A 538 -41.54 17.42 -15.61
CA SER A 538 -43.00 17.23 -15.60
C SER A 538 -43.38 15.79 -15.22
N LEU A 539 -44.45 15.61 -14.45
CA LEU A 539 -44.94 14.31 -14.00
C LEU A 539 -46.08 13.85 -14.91
N HIS A 540 -45.99 12.62 -15.43
CA HIS A 540 -46.98 12.02 -16.33
C HIS A 540 -47.33 10.62 -15.88
N ASP A 541 -48.59 10.22 -16.08
CA ASP A 541 -48.98 8.81 -16.02
C ASP A 541 -48.32 8.03 -17.19
N SER A 542 -47.70 6.90 -16.88
CA SER A 542 -47.13 5.96 -17.84
C SER A 542 -48.11 5.55 -18.96
N ASN A 543 -49.42 5.51 -18.66
CA ASN A 543 -50.48 5.17 -19.62
C ASN A 543 -50.87 6.34 -20.53
N SER A 544 -50.77 7.60 -20.08
CA SER A 544 -51.12 8.78 -20.90
C SER A 544 -50.12 8.99 -22.05
N ARG A 545 -48.86 8.56 -21.86
CA ARG A 545 -47.77 8.62 -22.86
C ARG A 545 -47.94 7.63 -24.02
N LEU A 546 -48.61 6.50 -23.79
CA LEU A 546 -48.99 5.55 -24.85
C LEU A 546 -50.09 6.13 -25.75
N ASN A 547 -51.03 6.87 -25.16
CA ASN A 547 -52.12 7.52 -25.90
C ASN A 547 -51.65 8.75 -26.70
N GLN A 548 -50.76 9.59 -26.16
CA GLN A 548 -50.18 10.71 -26.93
C GLN A 548 -49.33 10.26 -28.14
N LYS A 549 -48.56 9.17 -28.02
CA LYS A 549 -47.84 8.61 -29.19
C LYS A 549 -48.77 8.00 -30.24
N ARG A 550 -49.91 7.40 -29.82
CA ARG A 550 -50.96 6.93 -30.74
C ARG A 550 -51.68 8.08 -31.45
N LEU A 551 -51.98 9.17 -30.76
CA LEU A 551 -52.59 10.38 -31.33
C LEU A 551 -51.66 11.10 -32.32
N ILE A 552 -50.36 11.21 -32.02
CA ILE A 552 -49.37 11.79 -32.96
C ILE A 552 -49.16 10.89 -34.19
N ALA A 553 -49.31 9.57 -34.05
CA ALA A 553 -49.28 8.64 -35.19
C ALA A 553 -50.54 8.71 -36.04
N GLN A 554 -51.73 8.86 -35.43
CA GLN A 554 -53.01 9.03 -36.14
C GLN A 554 -53.13 10.38 -36.85
N ASN A 555 -52.60 11.46 -36.27
CA ASN A 555 -52.57 12.78 -36.92
C ASN A 555 -51.56 12.86 -38.09
N LYS A 556 -50.59 11.94 -38.16
CA LYS A 556 -49.70 11.80 -39.33
C LYS A 556 -50.29 10.94 -40.47
N SER A 557 -51.33 10.15 -40.19
CA SER A 557 -52.04 9.35 -41.20
C SER A 557 -53.29 10.04 -41.77
N GLY A 558 -53.75 11.15 -41.19
CA GLY A 558 -54.95 11.89 -41.62
C GLY A 558 -54.71 13.07 -42.58
N ASN A 559 -53.47 13.39 -42.92
CA ASN A 559 -53.12 14.36 -43.98
C ASN A 559 -52.51 13.63 -45.19
N LYS A 560 -53.27 12.70 -45.77
CA LYS A 560 -53.02 12.15 -47.09
C LYS A 560 -54.33 12.03 -47.86
#